data_AF-A0AAW0CHP6-F1
#
_entry.id   AF-A0AAW0CHP6-F1
#
_cell.length_a   1.000
_cell.length_b   1.000
_cell.length_c   1.000
_cell.angle_alpha   90.00
_cell.angle_beta   90.00
_cell.angle_gamma   90.00
#
_symmetry.space_group_name_H-M   'P 1'
#
loop_
_entity.id
_entity.type
_entity.pdbx_description
1 polymer ?
#
loop_
_entity_poly.entity_id
_entity_poly.type
_entity_poly.pdbx_seq_one_letter_code
_entity_poly.pdbx_strand_id
1 'polypeptide(L)'
;MTTTNSETPVHGIDKTMGALFVGILLASILWGVVGYQAWSYYRIYRRKDSWRMQAMVGFVVIMDTLHQTMISHVLYSYLVKDFSNPDALDRIIWTLLLMIVFTGVIAMIVQFFLLWRLWIFSQKTLSITTILILLALAEFAVTMVYFGQSWQIATFNELKQLNITIWPDTFLYIAFYVILARFHSTSFFSTLNSREELRRSNTSGDGTAFIGSISLTFNTPRSAAAAPSTHHVLDLEADEEHVPKSQGKIRLDAESQSDSEPASLSSCLSCTLQACFTLTTPFTVLPGGKHADGLTENALVVLKDGVYLELISFVHPPSWYPPGTPARLKRDSHRWAKSSPGWIDYAFLGNGSEICRISDIINNRARSDGHDDLYAPEQSGGRTRPDGNVLKWLITAPPAEKTGILPFFCGDITNRSLRVPTEPPSNAEHPSSAIGISHVLLSCASAEIEGLKRQIIYVVGEDPVTSRSQLFEWNLTTLNGERGQSCRLILEENASSSKLGTSIAEIGIYVDTMPNKDTAATPYGIIRWVKG
;
A
#
# COMPACT_ATOMS: atom_id res chain seq x y z
N MET A 1 45.39 -64.12 15.96
CA MET A 1 45.66 -62.80 15.36
C MET A 1 44.35 -62.28 14.82
N THR A 2 43.71 -61.38 15.56
CA THR A 2 42.47 -60.72 15.14
C THR A 2 42.66 -59.27 15.52
N THR A 3 43.06 -58.46 14.55
CA THR A 3 43.30 -57.02 14.68
C THR A 3 41.96 -56.33 14.89
N THR A 4 41.72 -55.84 16.11
CA THR A 4 40.64 -54.90 16.41
C THR A 4 41.05 -53.52 15.90
N ASN A 5 40.54 -53.14 14.72
CA ASN A 5 40.57 -51.74 14.29
C ASN A 5 39.55 -50.98 15.15
N SER A 6 40.05 -50.22 16.11
CA SER A 6 39.26 -49.24 16.84
C SER A 6 38.91 -48.08 15.90
N GLU A 7 37.75 -48.15 15.26
CA GLU A 7 37.13 -46.97 14.64
C GLU A 7 36.73 -46.02 15.78
N THR A 8 37.56 -45.00 16.03
CA THR A 8 37.16 -43.86 16.85
C THR A 8 36.02 -43.15 16.14
N PRO A 9 34.84 -43.00 16.77
CA PRO A 9 33.68 -42.47 16.10
C PRO A 9 33.93 -41.02 15.69
N VAL A 10 33.56 -40.68 14.46
CA VAL A 10 33.54 -39.35 13.82
C VAL A 10 32.51 -38.41 14.51
N HIS A 11 32.25 -38.61 15.80
CA HIS A 11 31.26 -37.90 16.61
C HIS A 11 31.83 -36.54 17.04
N GLY A 12 31.48 -35.47 16.32
CA GLY A 12 31.81 -34.09 16.73
C GLY A 12 32.14 -33.12 15.59
N ILE A 13 32.47 -33.62 14.38
CA ILE A 13 32.73 -32.77 13.21
C ILE A 13 31.45 -32.05 12.76
N ASP A 14 30.31 -32.70 12.89
CA ASP A 14 28.98 -32.15 12.66
C ASP A 14 28.68 -30.94 13.56
N LYS A 15 29.06 -31.02 14.84
CA LYS A 15 28.85 -29.95 15.84
C LYS A 15 29.82 -28.77 15.71
N THR A 16 30.96 -28.98 15.05
CA THR A 16 31.96 -27.95 14.80
C THR A 16 31.85 -27.42 13.37
N MET A 17 32.39 -28.15 12.40
CA MET A 17 32.41 -27.74 11.00
C MET A 17 31.02 -27.71 10.36
N GLY A 18 30.12 -28.62 10.74
CA GLY A 18 28.72 -28.57 10.29
C GLY A 18 28.00 -27.30 10.74
N ALA A 19 28.17 -26.91 12.01
CA ALA A 19 27.61 -25.65 12.53
C ALA A 19 28.19 -24.42 11.81
N LEU A 20 29.52 -24.40 11.58
CA LEU A 20 30.19 -23.32 10.85
C LEU A 20 29.69 -23.22 9.40
N PHE A 21 29.55 -24.37 8.71
CA PHE A 21 29.00 -24.43 7.35
C PHE A 21 27.59 -23.84 7.28
N VAL A 22 26.70 -24.25 8.19
CA VAL A 22 25.32 -23.72 8.25
C VAL A 22 25.33 -22.22 8.52
N GLY A 23 26.16 -21.75 9.46
CA GLY A 23 26.28 -20.32 9.76
C GLY A 23 26.71 -19.49 8.55
N ILE A 24 27.72 -19.95 7.80
CA ILE A 24 28.22 -19.26 6.60
C ILE A 24 27.21 -19.33 5.45
N LEU A 25 26.48 -20.45 5.30
CA LEU A 25 25.42 -20.59 4.31
C LEU A 25 24.29 -19.57 4.56
N LEU A 26 23.82 -19.46 5.80
CA LEU A 26 22.82 -18.47 6.20
C LEU A 26 23.34 -17.04 6.01
N ALA A 27 24.61 -16.77 6.37
CA ALA A 27 25.23 -15.47 6.14
C ALA A 27 25.31 -15.11 4.65
N SER A 28 25.50 -16.10 3.77
CA SER A 28 25.53 -15.92 2.31
C SER A 28 24.14 -15.58 1.75
N ILE A 29 23.08 -16.21 2.27
CA ILE A 29 21.69 -15.90 1.90
C ILE A 29 21.36 -14.45 2.31
N LEU A 30 21.70 -14.07 3.54
CA LEU A 30 21.47 -12.70 4.04
C LEU A 30 22.34 -11.66 3.31
N TRP A 31 23.53 -12.02 2.84
CA TRP A 31 24.32 -11.16 1.96
C TRP A 31 23.59 -10.86 0.64
N GLY A 32 22.88 -11.84 0.08
CA GLY A 32 21.98 -11.62 -1.06
C GLY A 32 20.84 -10.65 -0.76
N VAL A 33 20.21 -10.77 0.42
CA VAL A 33 19.19 -9.82 0.90
C VAL A 33 19.75 -8.40 1.00
N VAL A 34 20.93 -8.24 1.60
CA VAL A 34 21.59 -6.93 1.71
C VAL A 34 21.85 -6.34 0.31
N GLY A 35 22.34 -7.15 -0.63
CA GLY A 35 22.53 -6.73 -2.02
C GLY A 35 21.24 -6.22 -2.66
N TYR A 36 20.14 -6.93 -2.47
CA TYR A 36 18.81 -6.50 -2.95
C TYR A 36 18.37 -5.18 -2.29
N GLN A 37 18.51 -5.07 -0.97
CA GLN A 37 18.09 -3.87 -0.24
C GLN A 37 18.94 -2.64 -0.62
N ALA A 38 20.25 -2.81 -0.84
CA ALA A 38 21.13 -1.76 -1.33
C ALA A 38 20.78 -1.33 -2.77
N TRP A 39 20.46 -2.29 -3.64
CA TRP A 39 19.96 -1.99 -4.98
C TRP A 39 18.66 -1.18 -4.95
N SER A 40 17.70 -1.58 -4.11
CA SER A 40 16.44 -0.87 -3.92
C SER A 40 16.67 0.57 -3.45
N TYR A 41 17.59 0.76 -2.49
CA TYR A 41 17.99 2.09 -2.02
C TYR A 41 18.49 2.98 -3.17
N TYR A 42 19.45 2.50 -3.97
CA TYR A 42 20.02 3.29 -5.06
C TYR A 42 19.02 3.53 -6.21
N ARG A 43 18.02 2.68 -6.39
CA ARG A 43 16.95 2.89 -7.37
C ARG A 43 16.01 4.04 -6.96
N ILE A 44 15.63 4.09 -5.69
CA ILE A 44 14.59 5.01 -5.21
C ILE A 44 15.18 6.33 -4.72
N TYR A 45 16.31 6.29 -4.02
CA TYR A 45 16.81 7.40 -3.21
C TYR A 45 18.11 8.05 -3.71
N ARG A 46 18.77 7.51 -4.73
CA ARG A 46 20.04 8.02 -5.27
C ARG A 46 20.04 9.50 -5.67
N ARG A 47 18.90 10.06 -6.07
CA ARG A 47 18.81 11.49 -6.41
C ARG A 47 18.32 12.37 -5.25
N LYS A 48 17.73 11.77 -4.21
CA LYS A 48 17.12 12.49 -3.09
C LYS A 48 18.07 12.65 -1.91
N ASP A 49 18.96 11.68 -1.72
CA ASP A 49 19.84 11.63 -0.55
C ASP A 49 21.17 12.35 -0.73
N SER A 50 21.68 12.90 0.37
CA SER A 50 23.01 13.51 0.43
C SER A 50 24.12 12.50 0.09
N TRP A 51 25.22 12.99 -0.48
CA TRP A 51 26.36 12.17 -0.84
C TRP A 51 26.96 11.39 0.35
N ARG A 52 26.89 11.92 1.57
CA ARG A 52 27.35 11.25 2.80
C ARG A 52 26.58 9.96 3.07
N MET A 53 25.25 10.01 2.92
CA MET A 53 24.36 8.85 3.08
C MET A 53 24.66 7.78 2.03
N GLN A 54 24.87 8.22 0.78
CA GLN A 54 25.23 7.33 -0.33
C GLN A 54 26.60 6.68 -0.14
N ALA A 55 27.58 7.43 0.36
CA ALA A 55 28.91 6.92 0.67
C ALA A 55 28.85 5.90 1.81
N MET A 56 28.06 6.15 2.85
CA MET A 56 27.89 5.21 3.96
C MET A 56 27.24 3.90 3.52
N VAL A 57 26.19 3.97 2.70
CA VAL A 57 25.57 2.77 2.11
C VAL A 57 26.58 1.97 1.29
N GLY A 58 27.34 2.63 0.41
CA GLY A 58 28.37 1.97 -0.39
C GLY A 58 29.46 1.34 0.49
N PHE A 59 29.87 2.03 1.54
CA PHE A 59 30.86 1.53 2.50
C PHE A 59 30.39 0.26 3.22
N VAL A 60 29.15 0.24 3.72
CA VAL A 60 28.58 -0.95 4.38
C VAL A 60 28.53 -2.14 3.42
N VAL A 61 28.12 -1.93 2.16
CA VAL A 61 28.11 -3.01 1.14
C VAL A 61 29.52 -3.56 0.87
N ILE A 62 30.53 -2.67 0.77
CA ILE A 62 31.92 -3.08 0.58
C ILE A 62 32.41 -3.91 1.78
N MET A 63 32.16 -3.43 3.00
CA MET A 63 32.54 -4.15 4.21
C MET A 63 31.85 -5.50 4.34
N ASP A 64 30.56 -5.58 4.01
CA ASP A 64 29.81 -6.83 4.03
C ASP A 64 30.36 -7.84 3.02
N THR A 65 30.76 -7.37 1.84
CA THR A 65 31.32 -8.20 0.78
C THR A 65 32.71 -8.70 1.15
N LEU A 66 33.57 -7.84 1.72
CA LEU A 66 34.88 -8.26 2.25
C LEU A 66 34.72 -9.30 3.36
N HIS A 67 33.79 -9.07 4.29
CA HIS A 67 33.44 -10.04 5.31
C HIS A 67 32.96 -11.37 4.70
N GLN A 68 32.10 -11.33 3.66
CA GLN A 68 31.61 -12.53 2.99
C GLN A 68 32.75 -13.33 2.36
N THR A 69 33.66 -12.65 1.68
CA THR A 69 34.83 -13.28 1.05
C THR A 69 35.73 -13.96 2.08
N MET A 70 35.95 -13.33 3.25
CA MET A 70 36.76 -13.90 4.32
C MET A 70 36.14 -15.17 4.91
N ILE A 71 34.84 -15.18 5.21
CA ILE A 71 34.17 -16.37 5.75
C ILE A 71 34.08 -17.49 4.70
N SER A 72 33.89 -17.15 3.41
CA SER A 72 33.95 -18.13 2.33
C SER A 72 35.34 -18.76 2.18
N HIS A 73 36.41 -17.97 2.35
CA HIS A 73 37.79 -18.48 2.35
C HIS A 73 38.04 -19.46 3.50
N VAL A 74 37.52 -19.17 4.70
CA VAL A 74 37.58 -20.09 5.85
C VAL A 74 36.91 -21.42 5.50
N LEU A 75 35.70 -21.37 4.96
CA LEU A 75 34.93 -22.57 4.62
C LEU A 75 35.63 -23.42 3.55
N TYR A 76 36.15 -22.76 2.51
CA TYR A 76 36.89 -23.44 1.44
C TYR A 76 38.16 -24.10 1.97
N SER A 77 38.87 -23.45 2.90
CA SER A 77 40.10 -24.00 3.47
C SER A 77 39.84 -25.26 4.29
N TYR A 78 38.88 -25.22 5.21
CA TYR A 78 38.58 -26.37 6.08
C TYR A 78 37.88 -27.53 5.34
N LEU A 79 36.97 -27.25 4.39
CA LEU A 79 36.15 -28.29 3.78
C LEU A 79 36.68 -28.80 2.43
N VAL A 80 37.50 -28.01 1.73
CA VAL A 80 37.96 -28.36 0.38
C VAL A 80 39.48 -28.51 0.33
N LYS A 81 40.23 -27.47 0.70
CA LYS A 81 41.69 -27.44 0.54
C LYS A 81 42.40 -28.46 1.43
N ASP A 82 42.08 -28.45 2.72
CA ASP A 82 42.71 -29.32 3.73
C ASP A 82 41.76 -30.47 4.14
N PHE A 83 40.96 -30.95 3.18
CA PHE A 83 40.00 -32.03 3.41
C PHE A 83 40.71 -33.28 3.96
N SER A 84 40.12 -33.88 4.99
CA SER A 84 40.66 -35.05 5.71
C SER A 84 41.99 -34.82 6.46
N ASN A 85 42.39 -33.56 6.71
CA ASN A 85 43.55 -33.23 7.54
C ASN A 85 43.13 -32.81 8.98
N PRO A 86 43.30 -33.65 10.00
CA PRO A 86 42.90 -33.34 11.38
C PRO A 86 43.66 -32.16 11.99
N ASP A 87 44.93 -31.97 11.63
CA ASP A 87 45.76 -30.87 12.14
C ASP A 87 45.36 -29.51 11.56
N ALA A 88 44.71 -29.50 10.39
CA ALA A 88 44.18 -28.28 9.80
C ALA A 88 42.85 -27.88 10.45
N LEU A 89 42.03 -28.84 10.88
CA LEU A 89 40.73 -28.60 11.54
C LEU A 89 40.87 -27.90 12.90
N ASP A 90 41.98 -28.11 13.63
CA ASP A 90 42.22 -27.45 14.92
C ASP A 90 42.89 -26.07 14.80
N ARG A 91 43.47 -25.73 13.64
CA ARG A 91 44.17 -24.46 13.42
C ARG A 91 43.22 -23.34 13.04
N ILE A 92 43.37 -22.19 13.69
CA ILE A 92 42.59 -20.99 13.39
C ILE A 92 43.14 -20.30 12.14
N ILE A 93 42.29 -20.12 11.13
CA ILE A 93 42.65 -19.36 9.93
C ILE A 93 42.56 -17.86 10.24
N TRP A 94 43.59 -17.09 9.90
CA TRP A 94 43.66 -15.65 10.13
C TRP A 94 42.46 -14.86 9.57
N THR A 95 41.85 -15.30 8.46
CA THR A 95 40.64 -14.68 7.91
C THR A 95 39.42 -14.84 8.83
N LEU A 96 39.38 -15.91 9.64
CA LEU A 96 38.37 -16.09 10.70
C LEU A 96 38.56 -15.05 11.82
N LEU A 97 39.81 -14.67 12.14
CA LEU A 97 40.07 -13.62 13.13
C LEU A 97 39.75 -12.24 12.59
N LEU A 98 40.11 -11.95 11.33
CA LEU A 98 39.80 -10.64 10.74
C LEU A 98 38.31 -10.36 10.62
N MET A 99 37.46 -11.38 10.42
CA MET A 99 36.01 -11.19 10.36
C MET A 99 35.43 -10.54 11.64
N ILE A 100 36.10 -10.73 12.80
CA ILE A 100 35.75 -10.10 14.08
C ILE A 100 35.84 -8.58 13.95
N VAL A 101 36.91 -8.08 13.33
CA VAL A 101 37.13 -6.65 13.10
C VAL A 101 36.08 -6.09 12.16
N PHE A 102 35.80 -6.76 11.04
CA PHE A 102 34.77 -6.33 10.09
C PHE A 102 33.38 -6.29 10.73
N THR A 103 33.03 -7.30 11.52
CA THR A 103 31.76 -7.34 12.27
C THR A 103 31.66 -6.15 13.22
N GLY A 104 32.71 -5.87 14.00
CA GLY A 104 32.73 -4.73 14.91
C GLY A 104 32.62 -3.38 14.19
N VAL A 105 33.30 -3.21 13.05
CA VAL A 105 33.23 -1.96 12.26
C VAL A 105 31.84 -1.77 11.63
N ILE A 106 31.24 -2.84 11.08
CA ILE A 106 29.87 -2.79 10.53
C ILE A 106 28.88 -2.45 11.65
N ALA A 107 28.94 -3.17 12.78
CA ALA A 107 28.08 -2.94 13.94
C ALA A 107 28.17 -1.50 14.43
N MET A 108 29.40 -0.99 14.63
CA MET A 108 29.63 0.38 15.08
C MET A 108 28.99 1.41 14.14
N ILE A 109 29.23 1.33 12.83
CA ILE A 109 28.68 2.29 11.85
C ILE A 109 27.15 2.24 11.84
N VAL A 110 26.58 1.04 11.80
CA VAL A 110 25.13 0.84 11.81
C VAL A 110 24.51 1.38 13.10
N GLN A 111 25.09 1.06 14.25
CA GLN A 111 24.61 1.53 15.54
C GLN A 111 24.66 3.05 15.64
N PHE A 112 25.76 3.70 15.25
CA PHE A 112 25.83 5.17 15.25
C PHE A 112 24.76 5.79 14.35
N PHE A 113 24.47 5.19 13.20
CA PHE A 113 23.36 5.63 12.34
C PHE A 113 21.99 5.47 13.03
N LEU A 114 21.72 4.32 13.64
CA LEU A 114 20.47 4.06 14.34
C LEU A 114 20.31 4.97 15.57
N LEU A 115 21.39 5.24 16.29
CA LEU A 115 21.43 6.14 17.45
C LEU A 115 21.20 7.59 17.03
N TRP A 116 21.80 8.03 15.92
CA TRP A 116 21.52 9.36 15.35
C TRP A 116 20.03 9.51 15.02
N ARG A 117 19.42 8.48 14.42
CA ARG A 117 18.00 8.48 14.12
C ARG A 117 17.13 8.44 15.39
N LEU A 118 17.51 7.65 16.39
CA LEU A 118 16.84 7.59 17.69
C LEU A 118 16.88 8.94 18.42
N TRP A 119 18.02 9.65 18.37
CA TRP A 119 18.17 10.97 18.97
C TRP A 119 17.21 12.00 18.38
N ILE A 120 17.07 11.99 17.04
CA ILE A 120 16.09 12.84 16.34
C ILE A 120 14.67 12.48 16.75
N PHE A 121 14.38 11.17 16.85
CA PHE A 121 13.05 10.67 17.24
C PHE A 121 12.69 11.01 18.69
N SER A 122 13.67 10.95 19.60
CA SER A 122 13.49 11.21 21.04
C SER A 122 13.39 12.69 21.40
N GLN A 123 13.01 13.56 20.46
CA GLN A 123 12.93 15.01 20.65
C GLN A 123 14.21 15.63 21.28
N LYS A 124 15.38 15.05 20.97
CA LYS A 124 16.70 15.46 21.50
C LYS A 124 16.88 15.29 23.03
N THR A 125 16.14 14.40 23.69
CA THR A 125 16.45 14.06 25.10
C THR A 125 17.84 13.43 25.20
N LEU A 126 18.72 14.04 25.99
CA LEU A 126 20.15 13.72 25.96
C LEU A 126 20.48 12.41 26.69
N SER A 127 19.77 12.10 27.79
CA SER A 127 20.19 11.07 28.74
C SER A 127 20.20 9.65 28.17
N ILE A 128 19.15 9.23 27.46
CA ILE A 128 19.05 7.87 26.92
C ILE A 128 20.03 7.68 25.74
N THR A 129 20.10 8.66 24.84
CA THR A 129 20.99 8.59 23.68
C THR A 129 22.46 8.50 24.11
N THR A 130 22.89 9.29 25.10
CA THR A 130 24.28 9.24 25.59
C THR A 130 24.64 7.87 26.19
N ILE A 131 23.74 7.26 26.98
CA ILE A 131 23.96 5.93 27.55
C ILE A 131 24.15 4.90 26.43
N LEU A 132 23.29 4.93 25.40
CA LEU A 132 23.39 3.98 24.29
C LEU A 132 24.65 4.17 23.44
N ILE A 133 25.11 5.42 23.26
CA ILE A 133 26.40 5.69 22.59
C ILE A 133 27.57 5.09 23.38
N LEU A 134 27.57 5.25 24.72
CA LEU A 134 28.61 4.67 25.57
C LEU A 134 28.60 3.14 25.52
N LEU A 135 27.42 2.53 25.48
CA LEU A 135 27.29 1.07 25.33
C LEU A 135 27.82 0.58 23.97
N ALA A 136 27.49 1.26 22.87
CA ALA A 136 28.01 0.92 21.54
C ALA A 136 29.55 1.04 21.46
N LEU A 137 30.12 2.07 22.09
CA LEU A 137 31.58 2.23 22.18
C LEU A 137 32.23 1.14 23.06
N ALA A 138 31.60 0.77 24.17
CA ALA A 138 32.07 -0.30 25.04
C ALA A 138 32.05 -1.65 24.33
N GLU A 139 30.98 -1.96 23.59
CA GLU A 139 30.88 -3.18 22.77
C GLU A 139 32.01 -3.25 21.73
N PHE A 140 32.23 -2.16 20.99
CA PHE A 140 33.32 -2.09 20.01
C PHE A 140 34.69 -2.29 20.67
N ALA A 141 34.92 -1.64 21.82
CA ALA A 141 36.17 -1.79 22.57
C ALA A 141 36.41 -3.23 23.04
N VAL A 142 35.39 -3.89 23.62
CA VAL A 142 35.46 -5.29 24.03
C VAL A 142 35.75 -6.19 22.82
N THR A 143 35.12 -5.93 21.67
CA THR A 143 35.37 -6.67 20.43
C THR A 143 36.81 -6.54 19.95
N MET A 144 37.41 -5.33 20.03
CA MET A 144 38.81 -5.12 19.67
C MET A 144 39.79 -5.77 20.64
N VAL A 145 39.50 -5.75 21.94
CA VAL A 145 40.29 -6.46 22.95
C VAL A 145 40.24 -7.97 22.70
N TYR A 146 39.06 -8.53 22.45
CA TYR A 146 38.89 -9.94 22.11
C TYR A 146 39.67 -10.34 20.85
N PHE A 147 39.63 -9.51 19.80
CA PHE A 147 40.45 -9.71 18.60
C PHE A 147 41.94 -9.71 18.92
N GLY A 148 42.42 -8.74 19.70
CA GLY A 148 43.83 -8.62 20.08
C GLY A 148 44.33 -9.81 20.89
N GLN A 149 43.50 -10.34 21.79
CA GLN A 149 43.80 -11.56 22.54
C GLN A 149 43.78 -12.80 21.63
N SER A 150 42.78 -12.90 20.76
CA SER A 150 42.63 -14.03 19.83
C SER A 150 43.71 -14.11 18.77
N TRP A 151 44.37 -12.98 18.43
CA TRP A 151 45.46 -12.93 17.44
C TRP A 151 46.68 -13.78 17.82
N GLN A 152 46.92 -13.96 19.12
CA GLN A 152 48.04 -14.76 19.62
C GLN A 152 47.69 -16.25 19.75
N ILE A 153 46.44 -16.62 19.51
CA ILE A 153 45.92 -17.97 19.68
C ILE A 153 45.97 -18.70 18.33
N ALA A 154 46.62 -19.87 18.30
CA ALA A 154 46.82 -20.63 17.06
C ALA A 154 45.77 -21.74 16.87
N THR A 155 45.19 -22.25 17.96
CA THR A 155 44.29 -23.41 17.92
C THR A 155 42.92 -23.14 18.54
N PHE A 156 41.89 -23.86 18.09
CA PHE A 156 40.54 -23.76 18.67
C PHE A 156 40.52 -24.22 20.13
N ASN A 157 41.35 -25.20 20.51
CA ASN A 157 41.47 -25.66 21.89
C ASN A 157 41.96 -24.56 22.86
N GLU A 158 42.92 -23.75 22.44
CA GLU A 158 43.37 -22.59 23.20
C GLU A 158 42.28 -21.49 23.24
N LEU A 159 41.57 -21.28 22.12
CA LEU A 159 40.47 -20.30 22.04
C LEU A 159 39.32 -20.64 23.00
N LYS A 160 39.04 -21.92 23.24
CA LYS A 160 38.04 -22.37 24.22
C LYS A 160 38.34 -21.86 25.64
N GLN A 161 39.61 -21.73 26.00
CA GLN A 161 40.00 -21.27 27.34
C GLN A 161 39.73 -19.77 27.54
N LEU A 162 39.69 -18.99 26.46
CA LEU A 162 39.35 -17.57 26.48
C LEU A 162 37.84 -17.31 26.61
N ASN A 163 37.00 -18.26 26.20
CA ASN A 163 35.55 -18.10 26.08
C ASN A 163 34.78 -18.85 27.18
N ILE A 164 34.02 -18.12 28.01
CA ILE A 164 33.04 -18.69 28.94
C ILE A 164 31.75 -18.97 28.16
N THR A 165 31.76 -19.99 27.30
CA THR A 165 30.62 -20.34 26.45
C THR A 165 29.83 -21.50 27.06
N ILE A 166 28.51 -21.41 27.02
CA ILE A 166 27.55 -22.42 27.52
C ILE A 166 27.74 -23.80 26.82
N TRP A 167 28.41 -23.81 25.65
CA TRP A 167 28.69 -24.99 24.82
C TRP A 167 30.10 -24.95 24.20
N PRO A 168 31.17 -25.13 24.99
CA PRO A 168 32.55 -24.91 24.54
C PRO A 168 33.00 -25.88 23.44
N ASP A 169 32.34 -27.03 23.30
CA ASP A 169 32.67 -28.05 22.32
C ASP A 169 31.93 -27.92 20.98
N THR A 170 31.21 -26.83 20.78
CA THR A 170 30.46 -26.56 19.54
C THR A 170 30.91 -25.26 18.90
N PHE A 171 30.91 -25.20 17.57
CA PHE A 171 31.17 -23.93 16.85
C PHE A 171 29.91 -23.10 16.66
N LEU A 172 28.86 -23.39 17.44
CA LEU A 172 27.58 -22.71 17.35
C LEU A 172 27.70 -21.20 17.61
N TYR A 173 28.55 -20.80 18.58
CA TYR A 173 28.84 -19.39 18.82
C TYR A 173 29.46 -18.70 17.60
N ILE A 174 30.44 -19.36 16.96
CA ILE A 174 31.09 -18.83 15.76
C ILE A 174 30.07 -18.71 14.63
N ALA A 175 29.19 -19.71 14.47
CA ALA A 175 28.11 -19.71 13.49
C ALA A 175 27.13 -18.53 13.71
N PHE A 176 26.75 -18.23 14.96
CA PHE A 176 25.94 -17.04 15.26
C PHE A 176 26.71 -15.74 15.01
N TYR A 177 28.00 -15.70 15.38
CA TYR A 177 28.84 -14.53 15.21
C TYR A 177 29.02 -14.15 13.73
N VAL A 178 29.24 -15.12 12.83
CA VAL A 178 29.36 -14.83 11.38
C VAL A 178 28.06 -14.29 10.77
N ILE A 179 26.91 -14.59 11.38
CA ILE A 179 25.61 -14.05 10.96
C ILE A 179 25.38 -12.64 11.52
N LEU A 180 25.96 -12.30 12.68
CA LEU A 180 25.72 -11.04 13.38
C LEU A 180 25.94 -9.80 12.49
N ALA A 181 27.04 -9.77 11.74
CA ALA A 181 27.32 -8.69 10.78
C ALA A 181 26.16 -8.47 9.79
N ARG A 182 25.51 -9.55 9.35
CA ARG A 182 24.37 -9.50 8.44
C ARG A 182 23.13 -8.93 9.09
N PHE A 183 22.85 -9.27 10.34
CA PHE A 183 21.72 -8.67 11.06
C PHE A 183 21.90 -7.16 11.23
N HIS A 184 23.11 -6.69 11.53
CA HIS A 184 23.38 -5.24 11.55
C HIS A 184 23.08 -4.61 10.19
N SER A 185 23.67 -5.10 9.11
CA SER A 185 23.45 -4.55 7.78
C SER A 185 21.97 -4.62 7.34
N THR A 186 21.29 -5.74 7.52
CA THR A 186 19.87 -5.89 7.18
C THR A 186 18.99 -4.91 7.97
N SER A 187 19.27 -4.71 9.26
CA SER A 187 18.52 -3.73 10.07
C SER A 187 18.74 -2.30 9.57
N PHE A 188 19.97 -1.95 9.19
CA PHE A 188 20.33 -0.66 8.62
C PHE A 188 19.57 -0.38 7.32
N PHE A 189 19.62 -1.34 6.38
CA PHE A 189 18.99 -1.21 5.09
C PHE A 189 17.46 -1.24 5.15
N SER A 190 16.87 -2.10 5.98
CA SER A 190 15.42 -2.11 6.23
C SER A 190 14.96 -0.76 6.79
N THR A 191 15.67 -0.25 7.80
CA THR A 191 15.38 1.05 8.43
C THR A 191 15.47 2.19 7.41
N LEU A 192 16.43 2.15 6.49
CA LEU A 192 16.54 3.15 5.43
C LEU A 192 15.44 3.05 4.38
N ASN A 193 15.15 1.85 3.91
CA ASN A 193 14.19 1.66 2.82
C ASN A 193 12.76 1.95 3.27
N SER A 194 12.42 1.69 4.54
CA SER A 194 11.12 1.97 5.16
C SER A 194 10.95 3.41 5.67
N ARG A 195 11.96 4.29 5.55
CA ARG A 195 11.94 5.59 6.23
C ARG A 195 10.80 6.53 5.82
N GLU A 196 10.35 6.46 4.57
CA GLU A 196 9.22 7.28 4.09
C GLU A 196 7.89 6.76 4.64
N GLU A 197 7.75 5.43 4.73
CA GLU A 197 6.60 4.80 5.37
C GLU A 197 6.54 5.12 6.86
N LEU A 198 7.69 5.06 7.55
CA LEU A 198 7.80 5.44 8.97
C LEU A 198 7.53 6.93 9.20
N ARG A 199 7.89 7.80 8.26
CA ARG A 199 7.55 9.23 8.33
C ARG A 199 6.06 9.45 8.12
N ARG A 200 5.44 8.72 7.20
CA ARG A 200 4.00 8.75 6.97
C ARG A 200 3.25 8.26 8.21
N SER A 201 3.59 7.09 8.74
CA SER A 201 2.91 6.51 9.91
C SER A 201 3.01 7.39 11.16
N ASN A 202 4.16 8.03 11.40
CA ASN A 202 4.33 8.93 12.54
C ASN A 202 3.54 10.24 12.40
N THR A 203 3.20 10.64 11.17
CA THR A 203 2.29 11.78 10.91
C THR A 203 0.83 11.35 11.07
N SER A 204 0.53 10.07 10.78
CA SER A 204 -0.81 9.48 10.87
C SER A 204 -1.18 8.94 12.26
N GLY A 205 -0.22 8.77 13.18
CA GLY A 205 -0.45 8.21 14.52
C GLY A 205 -0.63 6.68 14.57
N ASP A 206 -0.34 5.95 13.49
CA ASP A 206 -0.67 4.53 13.34
C ASP A 206 0.54 3.62 13.61
N GLY A 207 0.55 2.95 14.77
CA GLY A 207 1.67 2.13 15.27
C GLY A 207 1.84 0.78 14.58
N THR A 208 0.87 0.37 13.75
CA THR A 208 0.84 -0.94 13.07
C THR A 208 1.89 -1.06 11.95
N ALA A 209 2.32 0.06 11.37
CA ALA A 209 3.28 0.11 10.26
C ALA A 209 4.72 -0.34 10.62
N PHE A 210 5.10 -0.30 11.90
CA PHE A 210 6.46 -0.69 12.32
C PHE A 210 6.71 -2.20 12.10
N ILE A 211 5.72 -3.05 12.35
CA ILE A 211 5.85 -4.51 12.22
C ILE A 211 5.93 -4.93 10.73
N GLY A 212 5.21 -4.24 9.84
CA GLY A 212 5.27 -4.49 8.40
C GLY A 212 6.64 -4.21 7.75
N SER A 213 7.41 -3.28 8.33
CA SER A 213 8.72 -2.84 7.81
C SER A 213 9.86 -3.85 8.03
N ILE A 214 9.64 -4.86 8.87
CA ILE A 214 10.61 -5.93 9.18
C ILE A 214 10.44 -7.13 8.20
N SER A 215 9.40 -7.14 7.37
CA SER A 215 9.14 -8.23 6.44
C SER A 215 10.19 -8.28 5.31
N LEU A 216 10.92 -9.38 5.22
CA LEU A 216 11.92 -9.69 4.18
C LEU A 216 11.22 -10.03 2.85
N THR A 217 10.51 -9.07 2.26
CA THR A 217 9.80 -9.31 1.01
C THR A 217 10.79 -9.24 -0.16
N PHE A 218 11.16 -10.43 -0.68
CA PHE A 218 11.87 -10.54 -1.94
C PHE A 218 10.95 -10.13 -3.10
N ASN A 219 11.06 -8.88 -3.58
CA ASN A 219 10.49 -8.53 -4.88
C ASN A 219 11.25 -9.29 -5.97
N THR A 220 10.57 -10.17 -6.68
CA THR A 220 11.07 -10.69 -7.96
C THR A 220 10.97 -9.60 -9.03
N PRO A 221 12.01 -9.40 -9.86
CA PRO A 221 11.90 -8.57 -11.04
C PRO A 221 10.99 -9.26 -12.07
N ARG A 222 9.94 -8.53 -12.45
CA ARG A 222 9.01 -8.79 -13.54
C ARG A 222 9.74 -9.29 -14.81
N SER A 223 9.54 -10.55 -15.19
CA SER A 223 9.91 -11.02 -16.54
C SER A 223 8.81 -10.57 -17.50
N ALA A 224 9.21 -9.83 -18.53
CA ALA A 224 8.35 -9.43 -19.63
C ALA A 224 7.99 -10.67 -20.47
N ALA A 225 6.74 -11.13 -20.36
CA ALA A 225 6.14 -12.03 -21.33
C ALA A 225 4.67 -11.64 -21.50
N ALA A 226 4.43 -10.65 -22.36
CA ALA A 226 3.14 -10.50 -23.00
C ALA A 226 3.06 -11.58 -24.08
N ALA A 227 2.24 -12.61 -23.85
CA ALA A 227 1.74 -13.48 -24.90
C ALA A 227 0.25 -13.16 -25.08
N PRO A 228 -0.21 -12.76 -26.28
CA PRO A 228 -1.62 -12.58 -26.55
C PRO A 228 -2.26 -13.95 -26.74
N SER A 229 -3.17 -14.34 -25.85
CA SER A 229 -4.06 -15.47 -26.07
C SER A 229 -5.10 -15.09 -27.12
N THR A 230 -4.91 -15.59 -28.34
CA THR A 230 -5.94 -15.65 -29.38
C THR A 230 -7.07 -16.58 -28.92
N HIS A 231 -8.20 -16.01 -28.51
CA HIS A 231 -9.45 -16.75 -28.44
C HIS A 231 -10.19 -16.59 -29.78
N HIS A 232 -10.17 -17.66 -30.57
CA HIS A 232 -11.18 -17.92 -31.58
C HIS A 232 -12.53 -18.04 -30.88
N VAL A 233 -13.48 -17.16 -31.21
CA VAL A 233 -14.90 -17.34 -30.87
C VAL A 233 -15.63 -17.58 -32.18
N LEU A 234 -16.25 -18.75 -32.24
CA LEU A 234 -17.14 -19.20 -33.31
C LEU A 234 -18.43 -18.39 -33.24
N ASP A 235 -18.83 -17.86 -34.39
CA ASP A 235 -20.14 -17.24 -34.61
C ASP A 235 -21.26 -18.27 -34.40
N LEU A 236 -22.27 -17.87 -33.63
CA LEU A 236 -23.60 -18.47 -33.66
C LEU A 236 -24.59 -17.32 -33.82
N GLU A 237 -25.06 -17.16 -35.05
CA GLU A 237 -26.21 -16.35 -35.43
C GLU A 237 -27.48 -16.91 -34.77
N ALA A 238 -28.25 -16.03 -34.15
CA ALA A 238 -29.64 -16.26 -33.81
C ALA A 238 -30.46 -15.12 -34.43
N ASP A 239 -31.27 -15.49 -35.41
CA ASP A 239 -32.37 -14.69 -35.96
C ASP A 239 -33.40 -14.39 -34.86
N GLU A 240 -33.96 -13.17 -34.82
CA GLU A 240 -35.41 -13.00 -34.68
C GLU A 240 -35.92 -11.58 -35.03
N GLU A 241 -37.13 -11.60 -35.58
CA GLU A 241 -37.99 -10.60 -36.22
C GLU A 241 -38.46 -9.34 -35.44
N HIS A 242 -38.66 -8.26 -36.23
CA HIS A 242 -39.82 -7.33 -36.33
C HIS A 242 -40.59 -6.76 -35.08
N VAL A 243 -40.30 -5.48 -34.73
CA VAL A 243 -41.16 -4.23 -34.77
C VAL A 243 -42.61 -4.29 -34.17
N PRO A 244 -43.12 -3.32 -33.33
CA PRO A 244 -43.28 -1.89 -33.69
C PRO A 244 -43.18 -0.78 -32.62
N LYS A 245 -43.09 0.45 -33.18
CA LYS A 245 -43.10 1.80 -32.56
C LYS A 245 -44.47 2.20 -31.97
N SER A 246 -44.46 2.95 -30.87
CA SER A 246 -45.41 4.06 -30.57
C SER A 246 -44.70 5.06 -29.62
N GLN A 247 -44.33 6.25 -30.11
CA GLN A 247 -45.02 7.55 -29.96
C GLN A 247 -45.21 8.05 -28.51
N GLY A 248 -44.54 9.15 -28.19
CA GLY A 248 -44.69 9.90 -26.92
C GLY A 248 -43.67 11.02 -26.78
N LYS A 249 -43.75 12.00 -27.68
CA LYS A 249 -42.88 13.18 -27.83
C LYS A 249 -43.19 14.22 -26.74
N ILE A 250 -42.20 14.66 -25.97
CA ILE A 250 -42.18 16.04 -25.46
C ILE A 250 -40.81 16.63 -25.83
N ARG A 251 -40.92 17.65 -26.69
CA ARG A 251 -39.87 18.40 -27.35
C ARG A 251 -39.79 19.73 -26.62
N LEU A 252 -38.62 20.09 -26.10
CA LEU A 252 -38.26 21.47 -25.81
C LEU A 252 -37.12 21.80 -26.77
N ASP A 253 -37.50 22.32 -27.94
CA ASP A 253 -36.57 23.00 -28.83
C ASP A 253 -36.24 24.35 -28.19
N ALA A 254 -34.96 24.68 -28.13
CA ALA A 254 -34.47 26.05 -28.16
C ALA A 254 -33.18 26.05 -28.98
N GLU A 255 -33.35 26.04 -30.31
CA GLU A 255 -32.35 26.58 -31.22
C GLU A 255 -32.42 28.11 -31.10
N SER A 256 -31.30 28.73 -30.71
CA SER A 256 -30.97 30.08 -31.14
C SER A 256 -29.51 30.07 -31.57
N GLN A 257 -29.29 30.27 -32.87
CA GLN A 257 -28.01 30.63 -33.47
C GLN A 257 -27.50 31.93 -32.86
N SER A 258 -26.32 31.89 -32.27
CA SER A 258 -25.40 33.03 -32.24
C SER A 258 -23.98 32.51 -32.14
N ASP A 259 -23.19 32.77 -33.18
CA ASP A 259 -21.73 32.64 -33.17
C ASP A 259 -21.18 33.43 -31.98
N SER A 260 -20.86 32.72 -30.91
CA SER A 260 -20.15 33.22 -29.74
C SER A 260 -19.37 32.06 -29.15
N GLU A 261 -18.16 32.35 -28.68
CA GLU A 261 -17.17 31.41 -28.15
C GLU A 261 -17.80 30.29 -27.28
N PRO A 262 -17.24 29.06 -27.28
CA PRO A 262 -17.80 27.97 -26.49
C PRO A 262 -17.82 28.37 -25.02
N ALA A 263 -19.04 28.49 -24.47
CA ALA A 263 -19.27 28.73 -23.05
C ALA A 263 -18.40 27.77 -22.23
N SER A 264 -17.62 28.30 -21.28
CA SER A 264 -16.66 27.51 -20.51
C SER A 264 -17.34 26.30 -19.85
N LEU A 265 -16.76 25.10 -19.97
CA LEU A 265 -17.31 23.82 -19.48
C LEU A 265 -17.85 23.83 -18.04
N SER A 266 -17.36 24.74 -17.18
CA SER A 266 -17.88 24.91 -15.82
C SER A 266 -19.37 25.27 -15.82
N SER A 267 -19.85 26.01 -16.81
CA SER A 267 -21.25 26.44 -16.89
C SER A 267 -22.19 25.29 -17.18
N CYS A 268 -21.80 24.32 -18.03
CA CYS A 268 -22.68 23.23 -18.44
C CYS A 268 -22.86 22.19 -17.32
N LEU A 269 -21.76 21.79 -16.66
CA LEU A 269 -21.80 20.87 -15.51
C LEU A 269 -22.37 21.54 -14.25
N SER A 270 -22.10 22.83 -14.03
CA SER A 270 -22.75 23.61 -12.96
C SER A 270 -24.26 23.73 -13.22
N CYS A 271 -24.69 23.90 -14.48
CA CYS A 271 -26.11 23.88 -14.85
C CYS A 271 -26.73 22.50 -14.65
N THR A 272 -26.02 21.40 -14.94
CA THR A 272 -26.50 20.04 -14.64
C THR A 272 -26.68 19.82 -13.14
N LEU A 273 -25.77 20.32 -12.30
CA LEU A 273 -25.96 20.33 -10.84
C LEU A 273 -27.19 21.15 -10.43
N GLN A 274 -27.30 22.38 -10.95
CA GLN A 274 -28.43 23.27 -10.65
C GLN A 274 -29.78 22.65 -11.04
N ALA A 275 -29.81 21.95 -12.18
CA ALA A 275 -30.99 21.31 -12.74
C ALA A 275 -31.34 19.97 -12.10
N CYS A 276 -30.34 19.13 -11.76
CA CYS A 276 -30.56 17.80 -11.19
C CYS A 276 -30.95 17.83 -9.71
N PHE A 277 -30.57 18.88 -8.98
CA PHE A 277 -30.74 18.92 -7.54
C PHE A 277 -31.96 19.71 -7.06
N THR A 278 -32.59 20.55 -7.89
CA THR A 278 -33.61 21.55 -7.42
C THR A 278 -33.18 22.24 -6.12
N LEU A 279 -31.86 22.37 -5.91
CA LEU A 279 -31.28 22.87 -4.68
C LEU A 279 -31.17 24.37 -4.80
N THR A 280 -31.80 25.06 -3.85
CA THR A 280 -31.70 26.50 -3.64
C THR A 280 -30.38 26.92 -2.99
N THR A 281 -29.41 25.99 -2.84
CA THR A 281 -28.16 26.21 -2.09
C THR A 281 -26.95 25.72 -2.90
N PRO A 282 -26.18 26.61 -3.56
CA PRO A 282 -25.14 26.20 -4.50
C PRO A 282 -23.90 25.65 -3.77
N PHE A 283 -23.38 24.53 -4.27
CA PHE A 283 -22.02 24.07 -3.96
C PHE A 283 -21.01 24.84 -4.81
N THR A 284 -19.80 25.02 -4.30
CA THR A 284 -18.68 25.50 -5.11
C THR A 284 -18.14 24.33 -5.93
N VAL A 285 -18.18 24.48 -7.26
CA VAL A 285 -17.76 23.43 -8.19
C VAL A 285 -16.42 23.80 -8.80
N LEU A 286 -15.44 22.91 -8.64
CA LEU A 286 -14.11 23.05 -9.21
C LEU A 286 -14.02 22.28 -10.52
N PRO A 287 -13.29 22.81 -11.52
CA PRO A 287 -13.02 22.06 -12.73
C PRO A 287 -12.13 20.85 -12.41
N GLY A 288 -12.52 19.68 -12.90
CA GLY A 288 -11.73 18.46 -12.83
C GLY A 288 -10.84 18.31 -14.05
N GLY A 289 -11.22 17.42 -14.97
CA GLY A 289 -10.54 17.21 -16.24
C GLY A 289 -11.04 15.97 -16.99
N LYS A 290 -10.41 15.69 -18.15
CA LYS A 290 -10.69 14.47 -18.93
C LYS A 290 -9.91 13.28 -18.37
N HIS A 291 -10.59 12.15 -18.20
CA HIS A 291 -9.96 10.91 -17.77
C HIS A 291 -9.04 10.35 -18.87
N ALA A 292 -8.06 9.55 -18.48
CA ALA A 292 -7.06 8.99 -19.40
C ALA A 292 -7.66 8.13 -20.52
N ASP A 293 -8.88 7.62 -20.36
CA ASP A 293 -9.61 6.88 -21.40
C ASP A 293 -10.08 7.75 -22.57
N GLY A 294 -10.15 9.08 -22.37
CA GLY A 294 -10.65 10.08 -23.31
C GLY A 294 -12.17 10.09 -23.50
N LEU A 295 -12.92 9.28 -22.74
CA LEU A 295 -14.37 9.07 -22.88
C LEU A 295 -15.18 9.87 -21.86
N THR A 296 -14.64 10.02 -20.65
CA THR A 296 -15.33 10.69 -19.54
C THR A 296 -14.54 11.87 -19.02
N GLU A 297 -15.25 12.82 -18.44
CA GLU A 297 -14.71 13.99 -17.77
C GLU A 297 -15.45 14.28 -16.48
N ASN A 298 -14.80 15.01 -15.58
CA ASN A 298 -15.37 15.32 -14.28
C ASN A 298 -15.24 16.77 -13.83
N ALA A 299 -16.06 17.11 -12.85
CA ALA A 299 -15.94 18.28 -11.99
C ALA A 299 -16.13 17.84 -10.53
N LEU A 300 -15.63 18.65 -9.59
CA LEU A 300 -15.51 18.26 -8.19
C LEU A 300 -16.19 19.27 -7.28
N VAL A 301 -16.90 18.79 -6.26
CA VAL A 301 -17.25 19.57 -5.08
C VAL A 301 -16.37 19.07 -3.94
N VAL A 302 -15.43 19.88 -3.46
CA VAL A 302 -14.44 19.50 -2.45
C VAL A 302 -14.89 20.01 -1.09
N LEU A 303 -14.90 19.16 -0.07
CA LEU A 303 -15.33 19.51 1.29
C LEU A 303 -14.13 19.70 2.22
N LYS A 304 -14.34 20.38 3.36
CA LYS A 304 -13.27 20.74 4.32
C LYS A 304 -12.63 19.49 4.96
N ASP A 305 -13.44 18.44 5.18
CA ASP A 305 -13.00 17.15 5.73
C ASP A 305 -12.12 16.31 4.76
N GLY A 306 -11.92 16.79 3.52
CA GLY A 306 -11.13 16.13 2.47
C GLY A 306 -11.90 15.08 1.65
N VAL A 307 -13.20 14.93 1.90
CA VAL A 307 -14.15 14.21 1.05
C VAL A 307 -14.54 15.10 -0.13
N TYR A 308 -14.98 14.49 -1.22
CA TYR A 308 -15.46 15.23 -2.38
C TYR A 308 -16.61 14.50 -3.06
N LEU A 309 -17.45 15.25 -3.75
CA LEU A 309 -18.43 14.71 -4.69
C LEU A 309 -17.87 14.82 -6.10
N GLU A 310 -17.90 13.71 -6.83
CA GLU A 310 -17.49 13.66 -8.23
C GLU A 310 -18.70 13.76 -9.14
N LEU A 311 -18.71 14.78 -9.97
CA LEU A 311 -19.65 14.91 -11.07
C LEU A 311 -18.95 14.34 -12.30
N ILE A 312 -19.47 13.25 -12.84
CA ILE A 312 -18.90 12.58 -14.01
C ILE A 312 -19.90 12.56 -15.15
N SER A 313 -19.40 12.84 -16.36
CA SER A 313 -20.18 12.73 -17.59
C SER A 313 -19.31 12.15 -18.72
N PHE A 314 -19.96 11.57 -19.72
CA PHE A 314 -19.30 11.33 -21.00
C PHE A 314 -19.02 12.66 -21.70
N VAL A 315 -17.85 12.77 -22.33
CA VAL A 315 -17.44 13.98 -23.07
C VAL A 315 -18.37 14.25 -24.26
N HIS A 316 -18.89 13.18 -24.87
CA HIS A 316 -19.82 13.26 -25.98
C HIS A 316 -21.02 12.32 -25.80
N PRO A 317 -22.22 12.69 -26.27
CA PRO A 317 -23.37 11.80 -26.29
C PRO A 317 -23.15 10.63 -27.25
N PRO A 318 -23.88 9.51 -27.09
CA PRO A 318 -23.75 8.35 -27.98
C PRO A 318 -23.90 8.69 -29.47
N SER A 319 -24.77 9.66 -29.80
CA SER A 319 -25.04 10.12 -31.17
C SER A 319 -23.84 10.78 -31.86
N TRP A 320 -22.87 11.27 -31.10
CA TRP A 320 -21.63 11.85 -31.64
C TRP A 320 -20.75 10.76 -32.29
N TYR A 321 -20.79 9.55 -31.76
CA TYR A 321 -20.03 8.41 -32.26
C TYR A 321 -20.86 7.66 -33.32
N PRO A 322 -20.41 7.58 -34.59
CA PRO A 322 -21.14 6.87 -35.62
C PRO A 322 -21.35 5.39 -35.24
N PRO A 323 -22.56 4.82 -35.44
CA PRO A 323 -22.85 3.42 -35.12
C PRO A 323 -21.87 2.45 -35.78
N GLY A 324 -21.49 1.39 -35.07
CA GLY A 324 -20.57 0.35 -35.58
C GLY A 324 -19.09 0.73 -35.59
N THR A 325 -18.72 1.97 -35.26
CA THR A 325 -17.31 2.36 -35.18
C THR A 325 -16.62 1.81 -33.92
N PRO A 326 -15.29 1.57 -33.96
CA PRO A 326 -14.52 1.17 -32.77
C PRO A 326 -14.67 2.17 -31.61
N ALA A 327 -14.79 3.47 -31.92
CA ALA A 327 -15.00 4.51 -30.92
C ALA A 327 -16.37 4.40 -30.23
N ARG A 328 -17.43 4.10 -31.00
CA ARG A 328 -18.77 3.84 -30.45
C ARG A 328 -18.77 2.60 -29.56
N LEU A 329 -18.16 1.51 -30.02
CA LEU A 329 -18.05 0.27 -29.25
C LEU A 329 -17.27 0.49 -27.94
N LYS A 330 -16.16 1.24 -27.98
CA LYS A 330 -15.39 1.60 -26.79
C LYS A 330 -16.19 2.43 -25.77
N ARG A 331 -17.04 3.35 -26.24
CA ARG A 331 -17.93 4.12 -25.37
C ARG A 331 -19.03 3.24 -24.78
N ASP A 332 -19.67 2.41 -25.59
CA ASP A 332 -20.80 1.58 -25.17
C ASP A 332 -20.38 0.41 -24.27
N SER A 333 -19.11 -0.04 -24.37
CA SER A 333 -18.51 -1.01 -23.46
C SER A 333 -17.98 -0.39 -22.16
N HIS A 334 -18.04 0.94 -22.00
CA HIS A 334 -17.59 1.63 -20.80
C HIS A 334 -18.44 1.22 -19.58
N ARG A 335 -17.81 1.08 -18.41
CA ARG A 335 -18.47 0.70 -17.15
C ARG A 335 -19.73 1.53 -16.85
N TRP A 336 -19.65 2.85 -17.07
CA TRP A 336 -20.75 3.79 -16.81
C TRP A 336 -21.77 3.92 -17.95
N ALA A 337 -21.62 3.18 -19.06
CA ALA A 337 -22.46 3.39 -20.25
C ALA A 337 -23.93 3.04 -20.02
N LYS A 338 -24.20 2.11 -19.09
CA LYS A 338 -25.54 1.64 -18.71
C LYS A 338 -26.08 2.30 -17.43
N SER A 339 -25.29 3.16 -16.78
CA SER A 339 -25.69 3.84 -15.56
C SER A 339 -26.75 4.89 -15.86
N SER A 340 -27.81 4.93 -15.06
CA SER A 340 -28.77 6.03 -15.08
C SER A 340 -28.17 7.25 -14.37
N PRO A 341 -28.57 8.48 -14.73
CA PRO A 341 -28.19 9.66 -13.98
C PRO A 341 -28.57 9.53 -12.50
N GLY A 342 -27.74 10.07 -11.59
CA GLY A 342 -27.96 9.98 -10.15
C GLY A 342 -26.70 9.62 -9.37
N TRP A 343 -26.88 9.05 -8.18
CA TRP A 343 -25.79 8.46 -7.40
C TRP A 343 -25.39 7.12 -8.01
N ILE A 344 -24.24 7.10 -8.69
CA ILE A 344 -23.79 5.93 -9.46
C ILE A 344 -22.96 4.98 -8.61
N ASP A 345 -22.00 5.53 -7.86
CA ASP A 345 -21.05 4.76 -7.07
C ASP A 345 -20.44 5.62 -5.96
N TYR A 346 -19.73 4.99 -5.03
CA TYR A 346 -18.98 5.67 -3.98
C TYR A 346 -17.62 5.02 -3.77
N ALA A 347 -16.65 5.83 -3.33
CA ALA A 347 -15.26 5.43 -3.25
C ALA A 347 -14.69 5.60 -1.85
N PHE A 348 -13.95 4.61 -1.38
CA PHE A 348 -13.08 4.76 -0.23
C PHE A 348 -11.69 5.21 -0.68
N LEU A 349 -11.00 5.92 0.21
CA LEU A 349 -9.62 6.30 -0.04
C LEU A 349 -8.73 5.05 0.03
N GLY A 350 -8.05 4.76 -1.08
CA GLY A 350 -7.05 3.71 -1.13
C GLY A 350 -5.69 4.17 -0.61
N ASN A 351 -4.78 3.23 -0.42
CA ASN A 351 -3.42 3.51 0.07
C ASN A 351 -2.41 3.85 -1.05
N GLY A 352 -2.83 3.73 -2.32
CA GLY A 352 -1.97 4.01 -3.49
C GLY A 352 -0.77 3.07 -3.62
N SER A 353 -0.82 1.90 -2.98
CA SER A 353 0.26 0.92 -2.95
C SER A 353 -0.01 -0.25 -3.91
N GLU A 354 0.98 -0.57 -4.75
CA GLU A 354 0.98 -1.81 -5.54
C GLU A 354 1.48 -3.02 -4.72
N ILE A 355 2.01 -2.79 -3.52
CA ILE A 355 2.63 -3.82 -2.66
C ILE A 355 1.65 -4.25 -1.57
N CYS A 356 1.08 -3.31 -0.84
CA CYS A 356 0.03 -3.57 0.15
C CYS A 356 -1.30 -3.32 -0.52
N ARG A 357 -1.79 -4.32 -1.25
CA ARG A 357 -3.01 -4.20 -2.06
C ARG A 357 -4.23 -4.28 -1.15
N ILE A 358 -5.14 -3.33 -1.28
CA ILE A 358 -6.42 -3.35 -0.56
C ILE A 358 -7.26 -4.51 -1.06
N SER A 359 -7.21 -4.80 -2.36
CA SER A 359 -7.85 -5.98 -2.95
C SER A 359 -7.44 -7.27 -2.22
N ASP A 360 -6.14 -7.48 -1.98
CA ASP A 360 -5.64 -8.66 -1.26
C ASP A 360 -6.15 -8.71 0.18
N ILE A 361 -6.19 -7.58 0.89
CA ILE A 361 -6.71 -7.51 2.27
C ILE A 361 -8.18 -7.93 2.33
N ILE A 362 -9.01 -7.35 1.45
CA ILE A 362 -10.45 -7.65 1.39
C ILE A 362 -10.68 -9.10 0.97
N ASN A 363 -9.97 -9.56 -0.06
CA ASN A 363 -10.09 -10.94 -0.56
C ASN A 363 -9.64 -11.94 0.50
N ASN A 364 -8.54 -11.70 1.22
CA ASN A 364 -8.10 -12.57 2.31
C ASN A 364 -9.17 -12.72 3.41
N ARG A 365 -9.89 -11.65 3.74
CA ARG A 365 -11.01 -11.71 4.68
C ARG A 365 -12.19 -12.47 4.11
N ALA A 366 -12.54 -12.21 2.85
CA ALA A 366 -13.66 -12.86 2.18
C ALA A 366 -13.47 -14.39 2.01
N ARG A 367 -12.22 -14.85 1.89
CA ARG A 367 -11.89 -16.29 1.77
C ARG A 367 -12.31 -17.14 2.96
N SER A 368 -12.37 -16.60 4.18
CA SER A 368 -12.84 -17.37 5.35
C SER A 368 -14.27 -17.88 5.17
N ASP A 369 -15.05 -17.17 4.35
CA ASP A 369 -16.48 -17.40 4.13
C ASP A 369 -16.75 -17.91 2.71
N GLY A 370 -15.72 -18.45 2.04
CA GLY A 370 -15.85 -19.10 0.72
C GLY A 370 -15.99 -18.15 -0.46
N HIS A 371 -15.67 -16.86 -0.28
CA HIS A 371 -15.64 -15.88 -1.37
C HIS A 371 -14.20 -15.66 -1.84
N ASP A 372 -13.81 -16.33 -2.93
CA ASP A 372 -12.57 -16.02 -3.64
C ASP A 372 -12.77 -14.80 -4.57
N ASP A 373 -11.77 -13.90 -4.59
CA ASP A 373 -11.65 -12.78 -5.54
C ASP A 373 -12.81 -11.77 -5.57
N LEU A 374 -13.32 -11.38 -4.40
CA LEU A 374 -14.36 -10.35 -4.26
C LEU A 374 -13.98 -8.98 -4.84
N TYR A 375 -12.69 -8.62 -4.86
CA TYR A 375 -12.16 -7.39 -5.44
C TYR A 375 -11.10 -7.68 -6.49
N ALA A 376 -11.19 -7.00 -7.62
CA ALA A 376 -10.19 -7.10 -8.67
C ALA A 376 -8.87 -6.46 -8.21
N PRO A 377 -7.70 -6.96 -8.67
CA PRO A 377 -6.42 -6.34 -8.39
C PRO A 377 -6.42 -4.85 -8.81
N GLU A 378 -5.78 -3.99 -8.03
CA GLU A 378 -5.53 -2.58 -8.33
C GLU A 378 -5.04 -2.34 -9.77
N GLN A 379 -5.69 -1.42 -10.45
CA GLN A 379 -5.41 -0.97 -11.81
C GLN A 379 -4.96 0.49 -11.79
N SER A 380 -3.94 0.81 -12.59
CA SER A 380 -3.46 2.19 -12.71
C SER A 380 -4.46 3.05 -13.48
N GLY A 381 -4.80 4.20 -12.91
CA GLY A 381 -5.63 5.23 -13.53
C GLY A 381 -4.99 6.62 -13.40
N GLY A 382 -5.61 7.61 -14.04
CA GLY A 382 -5.13 8.98 -14.02
C GLY A 382 -5.98 9.96 -14.82
N ARG A 383 -5.70 11.24 -14.65
CA ARG A 383 -6.22 12.33 -15.49
C ARG A 383 -5.16 13.42 -15.66
N THR A 384 -5.30 14.24 -16.70
CA THR A 384 -4.49 15.44 -16.88
C THR A 384 -5.36 16.66 -16.60
N ARG A 385 -4.89 17.55 -15.72
CA ARG A 385 -5.58 18.81 -15.41
C ARG A 385 -5.39 19.83 -16.55
N PRO A 386 -6.26 20.86 -16.63
CA PRO A 386 -6.10 21.95 -17.59
C PRO A 386 -4.75 22.69 -17.49
N ASP A 387 -4.10 22.68 -16.33
CA ASP A 387 -2.79 23.26 -16.06
C ASP A 387 -1.61 22.39 -16.56
N GLY A 388 -1.88 21.22 -17.15
CA GLY A 388 -0.87 20.29 -17.65
C GLY A 388 -0.34 19.29 -16.62
N ASN A 389 -0.76 19.38 -15.35
CA ASN A 389 -0.35 18.42 -14.32
C ASN A 389 -1.00 17.05 -14.53
N VAL A 390 -0.20 15.99 -14.49
CA VAL A 390 -0.66 14.60 -14.65
C VAL A 390 -0.85 13.95 -13.29
N LEU A 391 -2.07 13.49 -13.02
CA LEU A 391 -2.45 12.79 -11.80
C LEU A 391 -2.51 11.30 -12.03
N LYS A 392 -2.06 10.53 -11.06
CA LYS A 392 -2.04 9.06 -11.11
C LYS A 392 -2.57 8.47 -9.82
N TRP A 393 -3.32 7.39 -9.95
CA TRP A 393 -3.91 6.64 -8.84
C TRP A 393 -3.97 5.15 -9.16
N LEU A 394 -4.24 4.35 -8.13
CA LEU A 394 -4.55 2.92 -8.23
C LEU A 394 -5.99 2.71 -7.81
N ILE A 395 -6.77 2.01 -8.64
CA ILE A 395 -8.16 1.65 -8.33
C ILE A 395 -8.30 0.14 -8.21
N THR A 396 -8.86 -0.32 -7.09
CA THR A 396 -9.46 -1.65 -7.00
C THR A 396 -10.97 -1.51 -6.83
N ALA A 397 -11.73 -2.40 -7.44
CA ALA A 397 -13.19 -2.34 -7.47
C ALA A 397 -13.78 -3.74 -7.35
N PRO A 398 -15.02 -3.84 -6.82
CA PRO A 398 -15.78 -5.08 -6.86
C PRO A 398 -16.22 -5.41 -8.30
N PRO A 399 -16.78 -6.62 -8.53
CA PRO A 399 -17.42 -7.00 -9.78
C PRO A 399 -18.47 -5.98 -10.25
N ALA A 400 -18.72 -5.91 -11.56
CA ALA A 400 -19.59 -4.90 -12.14
C ALA A 400 -21.01 -4.94 -11.58
N GLU A 401 -21.49 -6.11 -11.17
CA GLU A 401 -22.82 -6.35 -10.57
C GLU A 401 -22.95 -5.74 -9.16
N LYS A 402 -21.82 -5.40 -8.52
CA LYS A 402 -21.74 -4.84 -7.17
C LYS A 402 -21.37 -3.36 -7.14
N THR A 403 -21.27 -2.74 -8.31
CA THR A 403 -21.04 -1.29 -8.49
C THR A 403 -22.17 -0.49 -7.82
N GLY A 404 -21.82 0.53 -7.03
CA GLY A 404 -22.80 1.31 -6.26
C GLY A 404 -23.39 0.61 -5.04
N ILE A 405 -23.03 -0.66 -4.82
CA ILE A 405 -23.38 -1.43 -3.62
C ILE A 405 -22.17 -1.51 -2.69
N LEU A 406 -21.03 -1.99 -3.21
CA LEU A 406 -19.76 -2.04 -2.51
C LEU A 406 -18.84 -0.93 -3.03
N PRO A 407 -18.07 -0.25 -2.15
CA PRO A 407 -17.23 0.85 -2.59
C PRO A 407 -16.05 0.36 -3.41
N PHE A 408 -15.65 1.10 -4.43
CA PHE A 408 -14.30 0.92 -4.97
C PHE A 408 -13.29 1.72 -4.14
N PHE A 409 -12.01 1.37 -4.22
CA PHE A 409 -10.94 2.11 -3.56
C PHE A 409 -10.12 2.87 -4.58
N CYS A 410 -9.85 4.14 -4.32
CA CYS A 410 -9.01 4.99 -5.17
C CYS A 410 -7.83 5.52 -4.36
N GLY A 411 -6.65 4.94 -4.59
CA GLY A 411 -5.41 5.28 -3.90
C GLY A 411 -4.53 6.25 -4.68
N ASP A 412 -4.20 7.37 -4.07
CA ASP A 412 -3.38 8.43 -4.67
C ASP A 412 -1.90 8.00 -4.85
N ILE A 413 -1.39 7.96 -6.09
CA ILE A 413 0.06 7.80 -6.36
C ILE A 413 0.74 9.18 -6.39
N THR A 414 0.11 10.13 -7.10
CA THR A 414 0.51 11.54 -7.09
C THR A 414 -0.06 12.24 -5.86
N ASN A 415 0.51 13.38 -5.46
CA ASN A 415 0.04 14.12 -4.28
C ASN A 415 -1.48 14.39 -4.38
N ARG A 416 -2.24 13.96 -3.37
CA ARG A 416 -3.70 14.08 -3.31
C ARG A 416 -4.16 15.53 -3.46
N SER A 417 -3.42 16.51 -2.95
CA SER A 417 -3.80 17.93 -3.07
C SER A 417 -3.90 18.40 -4.54
N LEU A 418 -3.28 17.68 -5.48
CA LEU A 418 -3.47 17.93 -6.91
C LEU A 418 -4.82 17.39 -7.40
N ARG A 419 -5.28 16.24 -6.86
CA ARG A 419 -6.53 15.57 -7.27
C ARG A 419 -7.75 16.16 -6.57
N VAL A 420 -7.62 16.45 -5.29
CA VAL A 420 -8.63 17.02 -4.40
C VAL A 420 -8.03 18.27 -3.76
N PRO A 421 -8.06 19.42 -4.46
CA PRO A 421 -7.41 20.65 -3.99
C PRO A 421 -8.29 21.36 -2.95
N THR A 422 -7.99 21.21 -1.67
CA THR A 422 -8.64 21.94 -0.57
C THR A 422 -8.12 23.37 -0.39
N GLU A 423 -6.99 23.70 -1.01
CA GLU A 423 -6.34 25.01 -0.93
C GLU A 423 -6.44 25.78 -2.26
N PRO A 424 -6.70 27.11 -2.23
CA PRO A 424 -7.00 27.93 -1.04
C PRO A 424 -8.35 27.55 -0.40
N PRO A 425 -8.64 27.96 0.86
CA PRO A 425 -9.84 27.53 1.59
C PRO A 425 -11.16 27.78 0.86
N SER A 426 -11.20 28.79 -0.01
CA SER A 426 -12.34 29.07 -0.90
C SER A 426 -12.74 27.90 -1.80
N ASN A 427 -11.84 26.94 -2.05
CA ASN A 427 -12.14 25.72 -2.81
C ASN A 427 -13.09 24.77 -2.06
N ALA A 428 -13.05 24.79 -0.73
CA ALA A 428 -13.84 23.95 0.15
C ALA A 428 -14.91 24.71 0.95
N GLU A 429 -15.06 26.01 0.67
CA GLU A 429 -16.15 26.83 1.19
C GLU A 429 -17.33 26.80 0.21
N HIS A 430 -18.51 26.54 0.74
CA HIS A 430 -19.73 26.41 -0.04
C HIS A 430 -20.80 27.38 0.44
N PRO A 431 -21.55 28.02 -0.47
CA PRO A 431 -22.74 28.79 -0.11
C PRO A 431 -23.80 28.00 0.67
N SER A 432 -23.87 26.67 0.47
CA SER A 432 -24.69 25.76 1.27
C SER A 432 -24.20 25.56 2.70
N SER A 433 -23.04 26.12 3.06
CA SER A 433 -22.31 25.89 4.31
C SER A 433 -21.91 24.43 4.55
N ALA A 434 -21.90 23.61 3.50
CA ALA A 434 -21.48 22.22 3.59
C ALA A 434 -19.99 22.10 3.96
N ILE A 435 -19.69 21.25 4.94
CA ILE A 435 -18.35 21.06 5.49
C ILE A 435 -17.83 19.62 5.36
N GLY A 436 -18.72 18.64 5.23
CA GLY A 436 -18.35 17.22 5.16
C GLY A 436 -19.52 16.30 4.87
N ILE A 437 -19.25 14.99 4.70
CA ILE A 437 -20.29 13.97 4.52
C ILE A 437 -20.60 13.29 5.85
N SER A 438 -21.87 13.27 6.26
CA SER A 438 -22.29 12.66 7.53
C SER A 438 -22.57 11.17 7.40
N HIS A 439 -23.21 10.75 6.30
CA HIS A 439 -23.48 9.35 6.03
C HIS A 439 -23.82 9.07 4.58
N VAL A 440 -23.63 7.82 4.17
CA VAL A 440 -24.15 7.24 2.93
C VAL A 440 -25.08 6.09 3.33
N LEU A 441 -26.34 6.16 2.94
CA LEU A 441 -27.35 5.14 3.25
C LEU A 441 -27.64 4.30 2.02
N LEU A 442 -27.38 2.99 2.16
CA LEU A 442 -27.71 1.96 1.21
C LEU A 442 -29.04 1.32 1.62
N SER A 443 -30.01 1.36 0.73
CA SER A 443 -31.29 0.67 0.90
C SER A 443 -31.24 -0.66 0.15
N CYS A 444 -31.55 -1.75 0.83
CA CYS A 444 -31.54 -3.09 0.24
C CYS A 444 -32.83 -3.87 0.56
N ALA A 445 -33.08 -4.94 -0.20
CA ALA A 445 -34.19 -5.85 0.07
C ALA A 445 -33.87 -6.77 1.26
N SER A 446 -34.92 -7.19 1.99
CA SER A 446 -34.80 -8.08 3.16
C SER A 446 -34.02 -9.36 2.90
N ALA A 447 -34.11 -9.92 1.68
CA ALA A 447 -33.42 -11.14 1.30
C ALA A 447 -31.90 -10.94 1.12
N GLU A 448 -31.44 -9.70 0.85
CA GLU A 448 -30.05 -9.39 0.53
C GLU A 448 -29.26 -8.87 1.74
N ILE A 449 -29.95 -8.35 2.76
CA ILE A 449 -29.34 -7.56 3.84
C ILE A 449 -28.24 -8.31 4.59
N GLU A 450 -28.45 -9.58 4.96
CA GLU A 450 -27.44 -10.36 5.69
C GLU A 450 -26.22 -10.70 4.81
N GLY A 451 -26.43 -10.92 3.51
CA GLY A 451 -25.34 -11.15 2.56
C GLY A 451 -24.50 -9.88 2.37
N LEU A 452 -25.16 -8.73 2.21
CA LEU A 452 -24.51 -7.44 2.04
C LEU A 452 -23.79 -6.98 3.30
N LYS A 453 -24.38 -7.18 4.47
CA LYS A 453 -23.74 -6.93 5.76
C LYS A 453 -22.40 -7.65 5.87
N ARG A 454 -22.35 -8.95 5.55
CA ARG A 454 -21.09 -9.72 5.56
C ARG A 454 -20.08 -9.17 4.55
N GLN A 455 -20.53 -8.84 3.34
CA GLN A 455 -19.65 -8.27 2.32
C GLN A 455 -19.05 -6.93 2.76
N ILE A 456 -19.85 -6.05 3.38
CA ILE A 456 -19.38 -4.77 3.93
C ILE A 456 -18.40 -5.00 5.09
N ILE A 457 -18.61 -6.02 5.94
CA ILE A 457 -17.65 -6.39 7.00
C ILE A 457 -16.29 -6.77 6.39
N TYR A 458 -16.23 -7.51 5.28
CA TYR A 458 -14.94 -7.82 4.65
C TYR A 458 -14.23 -6.55 4.14
N VAL A 459 -15.02 -5.64 3.55
CA VAL A 459 -14.53 -4.39 2.97
C VAL A 459 -14.02 -3.43 4.04
N VAL A 460 -14.83 -3.15 5.08
CA VAL A 460 -14.48 -2.24 6.18
C VAL A 460 -13.47 -2.88 7.11
N GLY A 461 -13.61 -4.18 7.40
CA GLY A 461 -12.79 -4.93 8.34
C GLY A 461 -13.28 -4.91 9.79
N GLU A 462 -14.45 -4.33 10.04
CA GLU A 462 -15.04 -4.19 11.37
C GLU A 462 -16.54 -4.55 11.36
N ASP A 463 -17.05 -4.98 12.51
CA ASP A 463 -18.48 -5.19 12.74
C ASP A 463 -19.24 -3.85 12.86
N PRO A 464 -20.54 -3.80 12.49
CA PRO A 464 -21.33 -2.58 12.62
C PRO A 464 -21.55 -2.20 14.10
N VAL A 465 -21.49 -0.89 14.38
CA VAL A 465 -21.58 -0.29 15.72
C VAL A 465 -23.00 -0.38 16.29
N THR A 466 -24.00 -0.16 15.45
CA THR A 466 -25.43 -0.26 15.81
C THR A 466 -26.05 -1.40 15.01
N SER A 467 -26.58 -2.41 15.68
CA SER A 467 -27.42 -3.44 15.06
C SER A 467 -28.83 -3.40 15.67
N ARG A 468 -29.69 -2.54 15.14
CA ARG A 468 -31.14 -2.77 15.29
C ARG A 468 -31.52 -3.85 14.27
N SER A 469 -32.63 -4.57 14.45
CA SER A 469 -32.96 -5.77 13.66
C SER A 469 -33.00 -5.57 12.13
N GLN A 470 -32.88 -4.33 11.63
CA GLN A 470 -33.00 -3.96 10.22
C GLN A 470 -32.12 -2.75 9.81
N LEU A 471 -31.15 -2.36 10.65
CA LEU A 471 -30.26 -1.21 10.37
C LEU A 471 -28.86 -1.49 10.94
N PHE A 472 -27.85 -1.36 10.07
CA PHE A 472 -26.44 -1.58 10.38
C PHE A 472 -25.62 -0.33 10.04
N GLU A 473 -24.70 0.05 10.92
CA GLU A 473 -23.95 1.31 10.83
C GLU A 473 -22.46 1.07 11.05
N TRP A 474 -21.63 1.54 10.12
CA TRP A 474 -20.17 1.55 10.25
C TRP A 474 -19.66 2.99 10.33
N ASN A 475 -18.82 3.26 11.32
CA ASN A 475 -18.16 4.55 11.45
C ASN A 475 -16.93 4.60 10.54
N LEU A 476 -16.89 5.59 9.66
CA LEU A 476 -15.79 5.84 8.73
C LEU A 476 -14.98 7.05 9.19
N THR A 477 -13.66 6.94 9.04
CA THR A 477 -12.74 8.05 9.27
C THR A 477 -12.56 8.88 8.00
N THR A 478 -12.63 10.20 8.13
CA THR A 478 -12.26 11.15 7.07
C THR A 478 -10.87 11.73 7.33
N LEU A 479 -10.21 12.27 6.30
CA LEU A 479 -8.82 12.74 6.41
C LEU A 479 -8.65 13.91 7.38
N ASN A 480 -9.56 14.88 7.31
CA ASN A 480 -9.53 16.09 8.12
C ASN A 480 -10.80 16.21 8.98
N GLY A 481 -11.43 15.09 9.35
CA GLY A 481 -12.65 15.11 10.16
C GLY A 481 -12.42 15.74 11.52
N GLU A 482 -13.32 16.64 11.93
CA GLU A 482 -13.30 17.20 13.27
C GLU A 482 -13.73 16.16 14.32
N ARG A 483 -13.26 16.34 15.56
CA ARG A 483 -13.49 15.38 16.66
C ARG A 483 -14.98 15.33 17.00
N GLY A 484 -15.68 14.29 16.53
CA GLY A 484 -17.12 14.09 16.72
C GLY A 484 -17.95 14.10 15.44
N GLN A 485 -17.37 14.49 14.30
CA GLN A 485 -18.02 14.49 12.98
C GLN A 485 -17.46 13.35 12.12
N SER A 486 -17.82 12.10 12.42
CA SER A 486 -17.47 10.95 11.57
C SER A 486 -18.47 10.78 10.43
N CYS A 487 -17.98 10.35 9.27
CA CYS A 487 -18.82 9.85 8.18
C CYS A 487 -19.28 8.44 8.53
N ARG A 488 -20.45 8.02 8.07
CA ARG A 488 -21.01 6.69 8.36
C ARG A 488 -21.49 5.99 7.12
N LEU A 489 -21.30 4.68 7.05
CA LEU A 489 -21.98 3.83 6.08
C LEU A 489 -23.16 3.16 6.76
N ILE A 490 -24.36 3.37 6.23
CA ILE A 490 -25.60 2.82 6.80
C ILE A 490 -26.18 1.83 5.79
N LEU A 491 -26.47 0.63 6.24
CA LEU A 491 -27.24 -0.37 5.49
C LEU A 491 -28.60 -0.53 6.16
N GLU A 492 -29.67 -0.20 5.43
CA GLU A 492 -31.04 -0.25 5.92
C GLU A 492 -31.89 -1.21 5.06
N GLU A 493 -32.76 -1.96 5.74
CA GLU A 493 -33.76 -2.79 5.10
C GLU A 493 -34.95 -1.93 4.65
N ASN A 494 -35.33 -2.05 3.37
CA ASN A 494 -36.56 -1.43 2.88
C ASN A 494 -37.57 -2.49 2.44
N ALA A 495 -38.50 -2.82 3.35
CA ALA A 495 -39.56 -3.81 3.15
C ALA A 495 -40.51 -3.47 1.98
N SER A 496 -40.54 -2.21 1.51
CA SER A 496 -41.39 -1.78 0.40
C SER A 496 -40.72 -1.97 -0.97
N SER A 497 -39.41 -2.26 -1.01
CA SER A 497 -38.57 -2.30 -2.22
C SER A 497 -38.36 -3.72 -2.74
N SER A 498 -39.42 -4.52 -2.90
CA SER A 498 -39.31 -5.89 -3.46
C SER A 498 -38.96 -5.92 -4.96
N LYS A 499 -38.86 -4.76 -5.64
CA LYS A 499 -38.61 -4.63 -7.09
C LYS A 499 -37.40 -3.79 -7.49
N LEU A 500 -36.86 -2.94 -6.61
CA LEU A 500 -35.62 -2.19 -6.89
C LEU A 500 -34.48 -2.87 -6.13
N GLY A 501 -33.44 -3.29 -6.86
CA GLY A 501 -32.21 -3.79 -6.27
C GLY A 501 -31.54 -2.76 -5.36
N THR A 502 -30.52 -3.21 -4.63
CA THR A 502 -29.78 -2.36 -3.68
C THR A 502 -29.25 -1.07 -4.34
N SER A 503 -29.47 0.08 -3.70
CA SER A 503 -29.06 1.40 -4.23
C SER A 503 -28.71 2.41 -3.13
N ILE A 504 -28.02 3.48 -3.52
CA ILE A 504 -27.74 4.63 -2.65
C ILE A 504 -29.01 5.47 -2.54
N ALA A 505 -29.67 5.38 -1.38
CA ALA A 505 -30.99 6.00 -1.17
C ALA A 505 -30.89 7.40 -0.55
N GLU A 506 -29.94 7.62 0.36
CA GLU A 506 -29.76 8.90 1.04
C GLU A 506 -28.26 9.23 1.22
N ILE A 507 -27.91 10.50 1.02
CA ILE A 507 -26.61 11.06 1.39
C ILE A 507 -26.81 12.18 2.41
N GLY A 508 -26.17 12.04 3.56
CA GLY A 508 -26.13 13.04 4.60
C GLY A 508 -24.92 13.97 4.44
N ILE A 509 -25.14 15.28 4.61
CA ILE A 509 -24.11 16.31 4.45
C ILE A 509 -24.11 17.18 5.72
N TYR A 510 -22.95 17.30 6.36
CA TYR A 510 -22.75 18.22 7.46
C TYR A 510 -22.74 19.67 6.95
N VAL A 511 -23.48 20.54 7.62
CA VAL A 511 -23.57 21.98 7.32
C VAL A 511 -23.39 22.82 8.60
N ASP A 512 -22.68 23.95 8.48
CA ASP A 512 -22.54 24.92 9.58
C ASP A 512 -23.89 25.62 9.86
N THR A 513 -24.63 25.95 8.79
CA THR A 513 -25.91 26.63 8.85
C THR A 513 -27.01 25.75 8.26
N MET A 514 -27.96 25.34 9.11
CA MET A 514 -29.07 24.49 8.67
C MET A 514 -30.00 25.23 7.70
N PRO A 515 -30.34 24.64 6.54
CA PRO A 515 -31.38 25.16 5.66
C PRO A 515 -32.77 24.99 6.26
N ASN A 516 -33.76 25.71 5.70
CA ASN A 516 -35.16 25.69 6.18
C ASN A 516 -35.81 24.29 6.19
N LYS A 517 -35.33 23.38 5.34
CA LYS A 517 -35.71 21.97 5.32
C LYS A 517 -34.48 21.14 5.57
N ASP A 518 -34.59 20.19 6.49
CA ASP A 518 -33.55 19.22 6.83
C ASP A 518 -33.29 18.19 5.73
N THR A 519 -34.20 18.09 4.77
CA THR A 519 -34.14 17.13 3.66
C THR A 519 -34.47 17.79 2.33
N ALA A 520 -33.76 17.37 1.30
CA ALA A 520 -34.01 17.73 -0.09
C ALA A 520 -34.20 16.45 -0.90
N ALA A 521 -35.42 16.25 -1.42
CA ALA A 521 -35.70 15.16 -2.35
C ALA A 521 -35.16 15.51 -3.73
N THR A 522 -34.41 14.60 -4.33
CA THR A 522 -33.94 14.68 -5.72
C THR A 522 -34.60 13.58 -6.54
N PRO A 523 -34.61 13.66 -7.88
CA PRO A 523 -35.06 12.56 -8.74
C PRO A 523 -34.28 11.24 -8.53
N TYR A 524 -33.16 11.28 -7.81
CA TYR A 524 -32.18 10.20 -7.71
C TYR A 524 -31.88 9.76 -6.27
N GLY A 525 -32.65 10.24 -5.29
CA GLY A 525 -32.46 9.94 -3.87
C GLY A 525 -32.69 11.16 -2.97
N ILE A 526 -32.35 11.03 -1.70
CA ILE A 526 -32.56 12.07 -0.68
C ILE A 526 -31.19 12.66 -0.27
N ILE A 527 -31.11 13.99 -0.17
CA ILE A 527 -30.04 14.64 0.58
C ILE A 527 -30.58 15.03 1.95
N ARG A 528 -29.85 14.67 3.01
CA ARG A 528 -30.15 15.09 4.37
C ARG A 528 -29.09 16.07 4.85
N TRP A 529 -29.52 17.22 5.33
CA TRP A 529 -28.66 18.21 5.97
C TRP A 529 -28.55 17.89 7.46
N VAL A 530 -27.33 17.75 7.94
CA VAL A 530 -27.03 17.45 9.34
C VAL A 530 -26.23 18.61 9.90
N LYS A 531 -26.58 19.08 11.09
CA LYS A 531 -25.83 20.16 11.74
C LYS A 531 -24.44 19.64 12.12
N GLY A 532 -23.40 20.32 11.64
CA GLY A 532 -22.00 20.15 12.04
C GLY A 532 -21.76 20.61 13.47
#